data_AF-A0A5P1EQN9-F1
#
_entry.id   AF-A0A5P1EQN9-F1
#
_cell.length_a   1.000
_cell.length_b   1.000
_cell.length_c   1.000
_cell.angle_alpha   90.00
_cell.angle_beta   90.00
_cell.angle_gamma   90.00
#
_symmetry.space_group_name_H-M   'P 1'
#
loop_
_entity.id
_entity.type
_entity.pdbx_description
1 polymer ?
#
loop_
_entity_poly.entity_id
_entity_poly.type
_entity_poly.pdbx_seq_one_letter_code
_entity_poly.pdbx_strand_id
1 'polypeptide(L)'
;MDYDVGSYCKDDWNLAQKLILGGCDPLPRRRCLNRASRVYQKPLPINESLWQLPDDRNVWWNNYRCRNFKCLERKNPQKGFTKCSGCFEMLKEKVVIFEVFDLQSFI
;
A
#
# COMPACT_ATOMS: atom_id res chain seq x y z
N MET A 1 1.10 3.57 -25.16
CA MET A 1 -0.07 3.88 -24.33
C MET A 1 -0.76 5.06 -24.96
N ASP A 2 -2.01 4.88 -25.35
CA ASP A 2 -2.82 5.94 -25.93
C ASP A 2 -3.83 6.41 -24.89
N TYR A 3 -3.65 7.63 -24.41
CA TYR A 3 -4.48 8.26 -23.39
C TYR A 3 -5.04 9.55 -23.96
N ASP A 4 -6.35 9.73 -23.91
CA ASP A 4 -6.95 11.01 -24.27
C ASP A 4 -6.58 12.03 -23.19
N VAL A 5 -5.93 13.13 -23.61
CA VAL A 5 -5.49 14.18 -22.68
C VAL A 5 -6.71 14.77 -21.97
N GLY A 6 -6.64 14.84 -20.64
CA GLY A 6 -7.74 15.36 -19.81
C GLY A 6 -8.89 14.38 -19.56
N SER A 7 -8.87 13.19 -20.16
CA SER A 7 -9.80 12.11 -19.81
C SER A 7 -9.36 11.37 -18.54
N TYR A 8 -10.23 10.51 -18.00
CA TYR A 8 -9.84 9.61 -16.91
C TYR A 8 -8.90 8.51 -17.40
N CYS A 9 -7.83 8.26 -16.63
CA CYS A 9 -6.93 7.16 -16.90
C CYS A 9 -7.66 5.81 -16.88
N LYS A 10 -7.33 4.96 -17.86
CA LYS A 10 -7.69 3.54 -17.84
C LYS A 10 -6.90 2.85 -16.71
N ASP A 11 -7.44 1.76 -16.18
CA ASP A 11 -6.75 0.92 -15.20
C ASP A 11 -5.62 0.14 -15.90
N ASP A 12 -4.41 0.66 -15.79
CA ASP A 12 -3.19 0.17 -16.45
C ASP A 12 -2.24 -0.52 -15.47
N TRP A 13 -2.75 -0.96 -14.31
CA TRP A 13 -1.98 -1.63 -13.26
C TRP A 13 -1.03 -2.71 -13.77
N ASN A 14 -1.53 -3.61 -14.63
CA ASN A 14 -0.74 -4.72 -15.17
C ASN A 14 0.41 -4.24 -16.06
N LEU A 15 0.21 -3.15 -16.81
CA LEU A 15 1.28 -2.57 -17.61
C LEU A 15 2.29 -1.86 -16.72
N ALA A 16 1.83 -1.07 -15.75
CA ALA A 16 2.68 -0.38 -14.80
C ALA A 16 3.61 -1.37 -14.08
N GLN A 17 3.06 -2.50 -13.60
CA GLN A 17 3.86 -3.54 -12.95
C GLN A 17 4.94 -4.12 -13.89
N LYS A 18 4.61 -4.39 -15.15
CA LYS A 18 5.58 -4.87 -16.14
C LYS A 18 6.69 -3.84 -16.42
N LEU A 19 6.34 -2.56 -16.51
CA LEU A 19 7.30 -1.49 -16.74
C LEU A 19 8.26 -1.32 -15.54
N ILE A 20 7.73 -1.37 -14.31
CA ILE A 20 8.55 -1.33 -13.09
C ILE A 20 9.51 -2.53 -13.03
N LEU A 21 9.00 -3.75 -13.28
CA LEU A 21 9.85 -4.95 -13.34
C LEU A 21 10.88 -4.90 -14.47
N GLY A 22 10.60 -4.14 -15.54
CA GLY A 22 11.53 -3.87 -16.64
C GLY A 22 12.51 -2.71 -16.38
N GLY A 23 12.52 -2.13 -15.18
CA GLY A 23 13.42 -1.03 -14.81
C GLY A 23 13.01 0.35 -15.33
N CYS A 24 11.78 0.50 -15.82
CA CYS A 24 11.23 1.79 -16.28
C CYS A 24 10.57 2.56 -15.13
N ASP A 25 11.32 2.83 -14.07
CA ASP A 25 10.92 3.70 -12.95
C ASP A 25 11.80 4.98 -12.97
N PRO A 26 11.23 6.19 -13.12
CA PRO A 26 9.81 6.55 -13.07
C PRO A 26 9.01 6.12 -14.29
N LEU A 27 7.78 5.66 -14.03
CA LEU A 27 6.80 5.37 -15.08
C LEU A 27 6.59 6.61 -15.98
N PRO A 28 6.39 6.42 -17.30
CA PRO A 28 6.06 7.53 -18.19
C PRO A 28 4.89 8.35 -17.66
N ARG A 29 5.06 9.68 -17.60
CA ARG A 29 4.00 10.58 -17.10
C ARG A 29 2.72 10.35 -17.89
N ARG A 30 1.67 9.95 -17.16
CA ARG A 30 0.32 9.83 -17.70
C ARG A 30 -0.20 11.23 -18.02
N ARG A 31 -0.75 11.40 -19.22
CA ARG A 31 -1.41 12.67 -19.64
C ARG A 31 -2.91 12.69 -19.33
N CYS A 32 -3.38 11.74 -18.53
CA CYS A 32 -4.78 11.56 -18.12
C CYS A 32 -4.96 11.86 -16.62
N LEU A 33 -6.21 12.05 -16.20
CA LEU A 33 -6.59 12.31 -14.82
C LEU A 33 -6.72 11.00 -14.04
N ASN A 34 -5.96 10.85 -12.96
CA ASN A 34 -6.14 9.72 -12.04
C ASN A 34 -7.48 9.84 -11.31
N ARG A 35 -8.18 8.72 -11.13
CA ARG A 35 -9.39 8.68 -10.30
C ARG A 35 -8.99 8.79 -8.84
N ALA A 36 -9.48 9.83 -8.16
CA ALA A 36 -9.37 9.95 -6.71
C ALA A 36 -10.45 9.07 -6.04
N SER A 37 -10.22 8.71 -4.77
CA SER A 37 -11.27 8.11 -3.96
C SER A 37 -12.45 9.08 -3.83
N ARG A 38 -13.68 8.56 -3.89
CA ARG A 38 -14.91 9.37 -3.68
C ARG A 38 -14.97 9.94 -2.27
N VAL A 39 -14.33 9.27 -1.31
CA VAL A 39 -14.29 9.67 0.09
C VAL A 39 -12.82 9.77 0.47
N TYR A 40 -12.28 10.98 0.39
CA TYR A 40 -10.93 11.25 0.87
C TYR A 40 -10.97 11.41 2.39
N GLN A 41 -10.14 10.64 3.09
CA GLN A 41 -9.90 10.81 4.51
C GLN A 41 -8.44 11.20 4.72
N LYS A 42 -8.20 12.24 5.52
CA LYS A 42 -6.81 12.65 5.82
C LYS A 42 -6.07 11.48 6.50
N PRO A 43 -4.86 11.11 6.04
CA PRO A 43 -4.05 10.10 6.71
C PRO A 43 -3.74 10.48 8.16
N LEU A 44 -3.51 9.46 8.99
CA LEU A 44 -3.05 9.64 10.36
C LEU A 44 -1.73 10.42 10.38
N PRO A 45 -1.48 11.22 11.44
CA PRO A 45 -0.18 11.85 11.64
C PRO A 45 0.93 10.79 11.76
N ILE A 46 2.18 11.16 11.45
CA ILE A 46 3.30 10.22 11.27
C ILE A 46 3.57 9.32 12.48
N ASN A 47 3.37 9.85 13.69
CA ASN A 47 3.55 9.13 14.94
C ASN A 47 2.51 8.01 15.14
N GLU A 48 1.30 8.19 14.65
CA GLU A 48 0.20 7.23 14.76
C GLU A 48 0.17 6.27 13.57
N SER A 49 0.45 6.77 12.37
CA SER A 49 0.38 5.99 11.12
C SER A 49 1.39 4.84 11.06
N LEU A 50 2.50 4.93 11.81
CA LEU A 50 3.51 3.88 11.90
C LEU A 50 3.04 2.64 12.68
N TRP A 51 2.10 2.83 13.61
CA TRP A 51 1.72 1.79 14.57
C TRP A 51 0.27 1.35 14.47
N GLN A 52 -0.47 1.88 13.49
CA GLN A 52 -1.87 1.60 13.29
C GLN A 52 -2.16 1.23 11.83
N LEU A 53 -3.02 0.23 11.66
CA LEU A 53 -3.59 -0.13 10.36
C LEU A 53 -4.32 1.09 9.76
N PRO A 54 -3.90 1.57 8.58
CA PRO A 54 -4.55 2.71 7.93
C PRO A 54 -5.94 2.35 7.41
N ASP A 55 -6.73 3.38 7.11
CA ASP A 55 -8.07 3.20 6.53
C ASP A 55 -8.01 2.73 5.06
N ASP A 56 -8.95 1.88 4.69
CA ASP A 56 -9.00 1.21 3.39
C ASP A 56 -9.44 2.12 2.24
N ARG A 57 -10.05 3.27 2.54
CA ARG A 57 -10.77 4.12 1.57
C ARG A 57 -9.88 4.92 0.63
N ASN A 58 -8.63 5.16 1.05
CA ASN A 58 -7.66 5.91 0.26
C ASN A 58 -6.88 5.02 -0.73
N VAL A 59 -7.11 3.71 -0.70
CA VAL A 59 -6.42 2.74 -1.55
C VAL A 59 -7.34 2.25 -2.67
N TRP A 60 -6.78 2.14 -3.87
CA TRP A 60 -7.49 1.56 -4.99
C TRP A 60 -7.28 0.04 -5.03
N TRP A 61 -8.31 -0.70 -4.64
CA TRP A 61 -8.23 -2.16 -4.49
C TRP A 61 -8.43 -2.97 -5.78
N ASN A 62 -8.72 -2.35 -6.95
CA ASN A 62 -9.27 -3.00 -8.15
C ASN A 62 -8.62 -4.34 -8.53
N ASN A 63 -7.29 -4.40 -8.56
CA ASN A 63 -6.54 -5.58 -9.00
C ASN A 63 -6.05 -6.47 -7.85
N TYR A 64 -6.39 -6.13 -6.61
CA TYR A 64 -6.14 -6.95 -5.43
C TYR A 64 -7.32 -7.88 -5.17
N ARG A 65 -7.03 -9.14 -4.79
CA ARG A 65 -8.07 -10.06 -4.33
C ARG A 65 -8.67 -9.63 -2.99
N CYS A 66 -7.85 -9.05 -2.11
CA CYS A 66 -8.30 -8.39 -0.89
C CYS A 66 -8.79 -6.98 -1.19
N ARG A 67 -9.83 -6.52 -0.47
CA ARG A 67 -10.45 -5.19 -0.61
C ARG A 67 -10.27 -4.30 0.63
N ASN A 68 -9.47 -4.76 1.58
CA ASN A 68 -9.12 -4.05 2.80
C ASN A 68 -7.83 -4.63 3.39
N PHE A 69 -7.17 -3.87 4.24
CA PHE A 69 -5.96 -4.27 4.95
C PHE A 69 -6.23 -5.43 5.91
N LYS A 70 -7.42 -5.50 6.52
CA LYS A 70 -7.82 -6.64 7.37
C LYS A 70 -7.84 -7.98 6.61
N CYS A 71 -8.14 -7.97 5.32
CA CYS A 71 -8.06 -9.15 4.48
C CYS A 71 -6.61 -9.54 4.18
N LEU A 72 -5.71 -8.55 4.04
CA LEU A 72 -4.28 -8.79 3.84
C LEU A 72 -3.60 -9.35 5.09
N GLU A 73 -4.01 -8.89 6.28
CA GLU A 73 -3.54 -9.38 7.58
C GLU A 73 -3.91 -10.86 7.81
N ARG A 74 -5.08 -11.30 7.32
CA ARG A 74 -5.55 -12.67 7.53
C ARG A 74 -4.61 -13.67 6.87
N LYS A 75 -4.33 -14.77 7.58
CA LYS A 75 -3.71 -15.98 7.01
C LYS A 75 -4.62 -16.52 5.91
N ASN A 76 -4.38 -16.09 4.68
CA ASN A 76 -5.22 -16.45 3.55
C ASN A 76 -4.71 -17.79 2.98
N PRO A 77 -5.46 -18.90 3.11
CA PRO A 77 -4.99 -20.23 2.69
C PRO A 77 -5.02 -20.42 1.16
N GLN A 78 -5.39 -19.38 0.39
CA GLN A 78 -5.56 -19.46 -1.05
C GLN A 78 -4.22 -19.46 -1.80
N LYS A 79 -4.11 -20.30 -2.83
CA LYS A 79 -2.95 -20.34 -3.74
C LYS A 79 -2.67 -18.95 -4.35
N GLY A 80 -1.42 -18.51 -4.22
CA GLY A 80 -0.91 -17.25 -4.78
C GLY A 80 -0.62 -16.15 -3.73
N PHE A 81 -0.97 -16.37 -2.46
CA PHE A 81 -0.47 -15.56 -1.34
C PHE A 81 0.63 -16.31 -0.60
N THR A 82 1.74 -15.64 -0.28
CA THR A 82 2.71 -16.16 0.68
C THR A 82 2.01 -16.30 2.03
N LYS A 83 2.35 -17.34 2.81
CA LYS A 83 1.87 -17.45 4.20
C LYS A 83 2.31 -16.18 4.94
N CYS A 84 1.37 -15.29 5.20
CA CYS A 84 1.61 -14.09 5.98
C CYS A 84 1.74 -14.50 7.45
N SER A 85 2.99 -14.60 7.91
CA SER A 85 3.35 -14.90 9.30
C SER A 85 3.72 -13.58 9.97
N GLY A 86 2.76 -12.93 10.64
CA GLY A 86 2.98 -11.69 11.37
C GLY A 86 2.96 -10.40 10.54
N CYS A 87 2.39 -10.39 9.32
CA CYS A 87 2.27 -9.12 8.59
C CYS A 87 1.18 -8.24 9.21
N PHE A 88 1.47 -6.93 9.25
CA PHE A 88 0.62 -5.90 9.86
C PHE A 88 0.41 -6.06 11.38
N GLU A 89 1.22 -6.87 12.08
CA GLU A 89 1.30 -6.90 13.56
C GLU A 89 2.06 -5.68 14.12
N MET A 90 1.63 -4.46 13.79
CA MET A 90 2.38 -3.23 14.09
C MET A 90 2.63 -3.01 15.59
N LEU A 91 1.72 -3.44 16.46
CA LEU A 91 1.88 -3.32 17.91
C LEU A 91 3.01 -4.21 18.45
N LYS A 92 3.23 -5.36 17.83
CA LYS A 92 4.33 -6.26 18.20
C LYS A 92 5.67 -5.67 17.78
N GLU A 93 5.74 -5.09 16.58
CA GLU A 93 6.94 -4.40 16.10
C GLU A 93 7.25 -3.13 16.90
N LYS A 94 6.22 -2.42 17.35
CA LYS A 94 6.36 -1.25 18.24
C LYS A 94 7.17 -1.60 19.48
N VAL A 95 6.80 -2.65 20.19
CA VAL A 95 7.50 -3.04 21.43
C VAL A 95 8.97 -3.35 21.16
N VAL A 96 9.26 -4.11 20.10
CA VAL A 96 10.64 -4.46 19.71
C VAL A 96 11.48 -3.21 19.42
N ILE A 97 10.92 -2.26 18.66
CA ILE A 97 11.64 -1.04 18.29
C ILE A 97 11.83 -0.12 19.51
N PHE A 98 10.82 0.05 20.36
CA PHE A 98 10.97 0.84 21.59
C PHE A 98 12.01 0.20 22.53
N GLU A 99 12.03 -1.12 22.71
CA GLU A 99 13.07 -1.79 23.51
C GLU A 99 14.48 -1.59 22.92
N VAL A 100 14.64 -1.64 21.58
CA VAL A 100 15.93 -1.41 20.91
C VAL A 100 16.39 0.05 21.00
N PHE A 101 15.47 1.02 20.83
CA PHE A 101 15.80 2.45 20.96
C PHE A 101 16.05 2.88 22.41
N ASP A 102 15.35 2.29 23.39
CA ASP A 102 15.66 2.50 24.81
C ASP A 102 17.05 1.94 25.13
N LEU A 103 17.43 0.76 24.61
CA LEU A 103 18.77 0.19 24.80
C LEU A 103 19.88 1.02 24.14
N GLN A 104 19.63 1.65 22.99
CA GLN A 104 20.58 2.57 22.34
C GLN A 104 20.68 3.95 23.01
N SER A 105 19.79 4.26 23.97
CA SER A 105 19.87 5.49 24.77
C SER A 105 20.66 5.29 26.08
N PHE A 106 21.10 4.06 26.37
CA PHE A 106 21.89 3.68 27.55
C PHE A 106 23.37 3.35 27.25
N ILE A 107 23.85 3.64 26.03
CA ILE A 107 25.27 3.65 25.64
C ILE A 107 25.62 5.06 25.18
#